data_AF-A0A091LA46-F1
#
_entry.id   AF-A0A091LA46-F1
#
_cell.length_a   1.000
_cell.length_b   1.000
_cell.length_c   1.000
_cell.angle_alpha   90.00
_cell.angle_beta   90.00
_cell.angle_gamma   90.00
#
_symmetry.space_group_name_H-M   'P 1'
#
loop_
_entity.id
_entity.type
_entity.pdbx_description
1 polymer ?
#
loop_
_entity_poly.entity_id
_entity_poly.type
_entity_poly.pdbx_seq_one_letter_code
_entity_poly.pdbx_strand_id
1 'polypeptide(L)'
;YLTAHTDSEGDSEEEKGCMKSPNAIVKSEEEELFDLLQQVDNLHKGSEDDKKEGFRLLLEKDDEYENCVDFLWRLARAYGDLFEMTTDAEEKRKYFSNPRNFQSNKWEHLFAIMCGYMSQFESVQNKIRNGYLFKEHLDKAIELKPQDPFLYYLNGRWCYSVAQLSWIEKKVAAALFGTPPTSTVEEALQNFLKAEEMCPGYSKYNYVYLAKCYKDLGQKNNALKYCDAALSVLSVTNEDKEAQKDLEALLLTLQL
;
A
#
# COMPACT_ATOMS: atom_id res chain seq x y z
N TYR A 1 -39.46 -4.11 -80.73
CA TYR A 1 -40.06 -3.44 -79.56
C TYR A 1 -39.19 -3.83 -78.37
N LEU A 2 -38.11 -3.14 -77.99
CA LEU A 2 -37.92 -1.75 -77.58
C LEU A 2 -38.86 -1.32 -76.44
N THR A 3 -38.28 -1.22 -75.23
CA THR A 3 -38.38 -0.20 -74.16
C THR A 3 -38.02 -0.88 -72.83
N ALA A 4 -37.35 -0.30 -71.84
CA ALA A 4 -36.40 0.80 -71.70
C ALA A 4 -35.91 0.73 -70.22
N HIS A 5 -34.71 1.23 -69.98
CA HIS A 5 -34.00 1.32 -68.69
C HIS A 5 -34.70 2.21 -67.66
N THR A 6 -34.50 1.91 -66.38
CA THR A 6 -34.20 2.91 -65.34
C THR A 6 -33.26 2.31 -64.30
N ASP A 7 -32.12 2.97 -64.15
CA ASP A 7 -31.05 2.74 -63.19
C ASP A 7 -31.49 3.06 -61.75
N SER A 8 -30.93 2.35 -60.79
CA SER A 8 -30.68 2.87 -59.44
C SER A 8 -29.33 2.32 -58.97
N GLU A 9 -28.32 3.18 -59.06
CA GLU A 9 -27.06 3.06 -58.33
C GLU A 9 -27.33 3.17 -56.82
N GLY A 10 -26.50 2.51 -56.01
CA GLY A 10 -26.61 2.50 -54.56
C GLY A 10 -25.61 1.56 -53.89
N ASP A 11 -24.34 1.96 -53.97
CA ASP A 11 -23.21 1.69 -53.07
C ASP A 11 -23.09 0.31 -52.38
N SER A 12 -22.17 -0.50 -52.93
CA SER A 12 -21.47 -1.54 -52.19
C SER A 12 -20.42 -0.90 -51.27
N GLU A 13 -20.76 -0.69 -50.00
CA GLU A 13 -19.77 -0.40 -48.96
C GLU A 13 -18.95 -1.67 -48.69
N GLU A 14 -17.75 -1.72 -49.28
CA GLU A 14 -16.70 -2.66 -48.89
C GLU A 14 -16.34 -2.42 -47.42
N GLU A 15 -16.69 -3.38 -46.55
CA GLU A 15 -16.10 -3.52 -45.22
C GLU A 15 -14.57 -3.65 -45.36
N LYS A 16 -13.85 -2.53 -45.28
CA LYS A 16 -12.42 -2.51 -44.96
C LYS A 16 -12.24 -2.84 -43.49
N GLY A 17 -12.45 -4.11 -43.15
CA GLY A 17 -11.97 -4.69 -41.90
C GLY A 17 -10.45 -4.68 -41.88
N CYS A 18 -9.86 -3.61 -41.33
CA CYS A 18 -8.44 -3.54 -41.05
C CYS A 18 -8.13 -4.56 -39.94
N MET A 19 -7.80 -5.80 -40.32
CA MET A 19 -7.26 -6.80 -39.39
C MET A 19 -5.87 -6.33 -38.95
N LYS A 20 -5.82 -5.62 -37.82
CA LYS A 20 -4.55 -5.26 -37.17
C LYS A 20 -3.78 -6.55 -36.87
N SER A 21 -2.50 -6.58 -37.24
CA SER A 21 -1.61 -7.72 -36.97
C SER A 21 -1.52 -7.96 -35.46
N PRO A 22 -1.50 -9.23 -34.98
CA PRO A 22 -1.38 -9.55 -33.56
C PRO A 22 -0.20 -8.84 -32.87
N ASN A 23 0.93 -8.69 -33.58
CA ASN A 23 2.10 -7.97 -33.06
C ASN A 23 1.88 -6.45 -32.93
N ALA A 24 1.01 -5.86 -33.75
CA ALA A 24 0.67 -4.43 -33.65
C ALA A 24 -0.37 -4.17 -32.54
N ILE A 25 -1.21 -5.16 -32.24
CA ILE A 25 -2.19 -5.10 -31.14
C ILE A 25 -1.48 -5.21 -29.79
N VAL A 26 -0.62 -6.22 -29.61
CA VAL A 26 0.15 -6.41 -28.37
C VAL A 26 1.04 -5.20 -28.06
N LYS A 27 1.66 -4.61 -29.10
CA LYS A 27 2.49 -3.41 -28.93
C LYS A 27 1.68 -2.17 -28.55
N SER A 28 0.44 -2.06 -29.04
CA SER A 28 -0.48 -0.97 -28.68
C SER A 28 -0.94 -1.08 -27.23
N GLU A 29 -1.23 -2.29 -26.77
CA GLU A 29 -1.66 -2.56 -25.38
C GLU A 29 -0.53 -2.31 -24.36
N GLU A 30 0.72 -2.67 -24.71
CA GLU A 30 1.89 -2.37 -23.86
C GLU A 30 2.17 -0.86 -23.77
N GLU A 31 2.00 -0.10 -24.86
CA GLU A 31 2.16 1.35 -24.87
C GLU A 31 1.04 2.04 -24.06
N GLU A 32 -0.22 1.60 -24.20
CA GLU A 32 -1.34 2.11 -23.41
C GLU A 32 -1.19 1.85 -21.91
N LEU A 33 -0.73 0.64 -21.54
CA LEU A 33 -0.41 0.32 -20.15
C LEU A 33 0.70 1.23 -19.63
N PHE A 34 1.81 1.39 -20.37
CA PHE A 34 2.92 2.23 -19.94
C PHE A 34 2.50 3.67 -19.66
N ASP A 35 1.70 4.27 -20.55
CA ASP A 35 1.19 5.63 -20.41
C ASP A 35 0.27 5.77 -19.19
N LEU A 36 -0.63 4.80 -18.97
CA LEU A 36 -1.49 4.74 -17.79
C LEU A 36 -0.66 4.70 -16.49
N LEU A 37 0.35 3.82 -16.43
CA LEU A 37 1.18 3.67 -15.24
C LEU A 37 1.98 4.93 -14.95
N GLN A 38 2.50 5.58 -15.99
CA GLN A 38 3.23 6.85 -15.88
C GLN A 38 2.33 7.98 -15.40
N GLN A 39 1.08 8.03 -15.86
CA GLN A 39 0.07 8.99 -15.41
C GLN A 39 -0.26 8.78 -13.93
N VAL A 40 -0.54 7.54 -13.52
CA VAL A 40 -0.84 7.18 -12.13
C VAL A 40 0.33 7.49 -11.20
N ASP A 41 1.57 7.25 -11.63
CA ASP A 41 2.77 7.61 -10.85
C ASP A 41 2.93 9.12 -10.64
N ASN A 42 2.49 9.92 -11.60
CA ASN A 42 2.51 11.38 -11.48
C ASN A 42 1.39 11.87 -10.55
N LEU A 43 0.18 11.32 -10.70
CA LEU A 43 -0.98 11.63 -9.84
C LEU A 43 -0.72 11.28 -8.37
N HIS A 44 -0.02 10.17 -8.10
CA HIS A 44 0.37 9.78 -6.75
C HIS A 44 1.22 10.85 -6.02
N LYS A 45 2.02 11.63 -6.76
CA LYS A 45 2.86 12.71 -6.19
C LYS A 45 2.07 14.01 -5.98
N GLY A 46 0.82 14.06 -6.39
CA GLY A 46 -0.04 15.24 -6.35
C GLY A 46 -0.81 15.40 -5.05
N SER A 47 -1.91 16.15 -5.15
CA SER A 47 -2.87 16.40 -4.08
C SER A 47 -3.71 15.16 -3.72
N GLU A 48 -4.50 15.25 -2.65
CA GLU A 48 -5.45 14.19 -2.29
C GLU A 48 -6.43 13.86 -3.42
N ASP A 49 -6.85 14.88 -4.19
CA ASP A 49 -7.76 14.68 -5.32
C ASP A 49 -7.04 14.03 -6.51
N ASP A 50 -5.76 14.35 -6.75
CA ASP A 50 -4.95 13.65 -7.75
C ASP A 50 -4.79 12.17 -7.39
N LYS A 51 -4.56 11.85 -6.11
CA LYS A 51 -4.47 10.46 -5.63
C LYS A 51 -5.79 9.69 -5.80
N LYS A 52 -6.94 10.31 -5.52
CA LYS A 52 -8.26 9.72 -5.78
C LYS A 52 -8.50 9.48 -7.26
N GLU A 53 -8.06 10.40 -8.10
CA GLU A 53 -8.16 10.26 -9.56
C GLU A 53 -7.28 9.11 -10.06
N GLY A 54 -6.03 9.03 -9.58
CA GLY A 54 -5.13 7.91 -9.90
C GLY A 54 -5.73 6.56 -9.49
N PHE A 55 -6.39 6.51 -8.33
CA PHE A 55 -7.12 5.31 -7.90
C PHE A 55 -8.28 4.95 -8.82
N ARG A 56 -9.10 5.94 -9.23
CA ARG A 56 -10.23 5.72 -10.14
C ARG A 56 -9.77 5.16 -11.48
N LEU A 57 -8.70 5.73 -12.06
CA LEU A 57 -8.13 5.27 -13.32
C LEU A 57 -7.67 3.81 -13.25
N LEU A 58 -7.08 3.41 -12.12
CA LEU A 58 -6.67 2.02 -11.91
C LEU A 58 -7.89 1.11 -11.78
N LEU A 59 -8.92 1.48 -11.02
CA LEU A 59 -10.14 0.66 -10.91
C LEU A 59 -10.86 0.44 -12.25
N GLU A 60 -10.85 1.43 -13.15
CA GLU A 60 -11.45 1.31 -14.48
C GLU A 60 -10.75 0.28 -15.36
N LYS A 61 -9.51 -0.07 -15.02
CA LYS A 61 -8.62 -0.94 -15.79
C LYS A 61 -8.24 -2.24 -15.06
N ASP A 62 -8.87 -2.49 -13.92
CA ASP A 62 -8.60 -3.64 -13.03
C ASP A 62 -8.74 -4.97 -13.77
N ASP A 63 -9.91 -5.19 -14.40
CA ASP A 63 -10.20 -6.41 -15.17
C ASP A 63 -9.26 -6.61 -16.38
N GLU A 64 -8.72 -5.53 -16.94
CA GLU A 64 -7.87 -5.56 -18.15
C GLU A 64 -6.41 -5.92 -17.82
N TYR A 65 -5.92 -5.50 -16.65
CA TYR A 65 -4.52 -5.67 -16.24
C TYR A 65 -4.36 -6.51 -14.96
N GLU A 66 -5.35 -7.32 -14.61
CA GLU A 66 -5.41 -8.17 -13.40
C GLU A 66 -4.21 -9.11 -13.19
N ASN A 67 -3.39 -9.36 -14.22
CA ASN A 67 -2.20 -10.21 -14.15
C ASN A 67 -0.87 -9.44 -14.31
N CYS A 68 -0.93 -8.12 -14.49
CA CYS A 68 0.23 -7.28 -14.74
C CYS A 68 0.83 -6.75 -13.43
N VAL A 69 1.99 -7.29 -13.03
CA VAL A 69 2.65 -6.92 -11.76
C VAL A 69 2.83 -5.41 -11.61
N ASP A 70 3.19 -4.71 -12.69
CA ASP A 70 3.41 -3.26 -12.69
C ASP A 70 2.14 -2.44 -12.45
N PHE A 71 1.00 -2.94 -12.91
CA PHE A 71 -0.31 -2.36 -12.63
C PHE A 71 -0.73 -2.64 -11.18
N LEU A 72 -0.65 -3.91 -10.78
CA LEU A 72 -1.15 -4.40 -9.50
C LEU A 72 -0.52 -3.66 -8.31
N TRP A 73 0.80 -3.40 -8.34
CA TRP A 73 1.44 -2.69 -7.22
C TRP A 73 1.02 -1.21 -7.12
N ARG A 74 0.63 -0.59 -8.25
CA ARG A 74 0.14 0.81 -8.26
C ARG A 74 -1.29 0.89 -7.79
N LEU A 75 -2.16 -0.07 -8.15
CA LEU A 75 -3.51 -0.15 -7.59
C LEU A 75 -3.46 -0.37 -6.08
N ALA A 76 -2.60 -1.30 -5.63
CA ALA A 76 -2.22 -1.46 -4.25
C ALA A 76 -1.85 -0.12 -3.58
N ARG A 77 -0.85 0.60 -4.09
CA ARG A 77 -0.41 1.90 -3.56
C ARG A 77 -1.57 2.90 -3.45
N ALA A 78 -2.42 2.97 -4.48
CA ALA A 78 -3.56 3.88 -4.52
C ALA A 78 -4.64 3.54 -3.48
N TYR A 79 -4.84 2.24 -3.15
CA TYR A 79 -5.63 1.83 -1.99
C TYR A 79 -5.03 2.34 -0.67
N GLY A 80 -3.70 2.33 -0.52
CA GLY A 80 -3.01 2.89 0.64
C GLY A 80 -3.15 4.40 0.75
N ASP A 81 -3.02 5.12 -0.36
CA ASP A 81 -3.27 6.56 -0.40
C ASP A 81 -4.70 6.88 0.09
N LEU A 82 -5.72 6.20 -0.45
CA LEU A 82 -7.11 6.37 -0.01
C LEU A 82 -7.29 6.07 1.47
N PHE A 83 -6.61 5.04 1.96
CA PHE A 83 -6.66 4.66 3.35
C PHE A 83 -6.12 5.75 4.29
N GLU A 84 -5.00 6.38 3.92
CA GLU A 84 -4.38 7.46 4.67
C GLU A 84 -5.25 8.72 4.66
N MET A 85 -5.92 9.01 3.54
CA MET A 85 -6.78 10.18 3.38
C MET A 85 -8.14 10.01 4.06
N THR A 86 -8.68 8.78 4.14
CA THR A 86 -9.98 8.52 4.75
C THR A 86 -9.88 8.53 6.27
N THR A 87 -10.71 9.30 6.96
CA THR A 87 -10.73 9.36 8.43
C THR A 87 -11.86 8.52 9.04
N ASP A 88 -12.96 8.34 8.31
CA ASP A 88 -14.13 7.60 8.76
C ASP A 88 -13.94 6.08 8.67
N ALA A 89 -14.24 5.39 9.77
CA ALA A 89 -14.05 3.95 9.87
C ALA A 89 -15.05 3.13 9.01
N GLU A 90 -16.24 3.67 8.75
CA GLU A 90 -17.24 3.01 7.90
C GLU A 90 -16.93 3.19 6.42
N GLU A 91 -16.45 4.38 6.02
CA GLU A 91 -15.98 4.62 4.66
C GLU A 91 -14.76 3.76 4.34
N LYS A 92 -13.79 3.64 5.26
CA LYS A 92 -12.70 2.66 5.13
C LYS A 92 -13.26 1.28 4.87
N ARG A 93 -14.21 0.83 5.70
CA ARG A 93 -14.86 -0.49 5.54
C ARG A 93 -15.46 -0.67 4.15
N LYS A 94 -16.12 0.35 3.58
CA LYS A 94 -16.74 0.26 2.25
C LYS A 94 -15.72 -0.05 1.15
N TYR A 95 -14.53 0.54 1.20
CA TYR A 95 -13.46 0.25 0.22
C TYR A 95 -12.90 -1.16 0.37
N PHE A 96 -12.83 -1.70 1.59
CA PHE A 96 -12.29 -3.04 1.90
C PHE A 96 -13.34 -4.17 1.94
N SER A 97 -14.63 -3.88 1.74
CA SER A 97 -15.73 -4.86 1.87
C SER A 97 -16.31 -5.37 0.56
N ASN A 98 -15.96 -4.80 -0.60
CA ASN A 98 -16.50 -5.24 -1.88
C ASN A 98 -15.82 -6.52 -2.41
N PRO A 99 -16.43 -7.72 -2.30
CA PRO A 99 -15.83 -9.00 -2.68
C PRO A 99 -15.45 -9.12 -4.16
N ARG A 100 -15.95 -8.22 -5.02
CA ARG A 100 -15.57 -8.18 -6.45
C ARG A 100 -14.21 -7.55 -6.72
N ASN A 101 -13.75 -6.63 -5.86
CA ASN A 101 -12.39 -6.06 -5.92
C ASN A 101 -11.32 -7.02 -5.35
N PHE A 102 -11.72 -8.23 -4.95
CA PHE A 102 -10.90 -9.17 -4.17
C PHE A 102 -10.84 -10.56 -4.81
N GLN A 103 -11.22 -10.69 -6.09
CA GLN A 103 -11.24 -12.00 -6.78
C GLN A 103 -9.95 -12.32 -7.54
N SER A 104 -9.07 -11.34 -7.79
CA SER A 104 -7.78 -11.59 -8.43
C SER A 104 -6.70 -12.03 -7.42
N ASN A 105 -6.13 -13.20 -7.68
CA ASN A 105 -4.97 -13.70 -6.99
C ASN A 105 -3.73 -13.03 -7.59
N LYS A 106 -3.29 -11.86 -7.07
CA LYS A 106 -1.88 -11.37 -7.05
C LYS A 106 -1.79 -9.86 -6.72
N TRP A 107 -0.93 -9.51 -5.75
CA TRP A 107 -0.46 -8.17 -5.32
C TRP A 107 -1.44 -7.08 -4.85
N GLU A 108 -2.60 -6.88 -5.47
CA GLU A 108 -3.60 -5.87 -5.02
C GLU A 108 -4.25 -6.26 -3.70
N HIS A 109 -4.55 -7.54 -3.60
CA HIS A 109 -5.08 -8.17 -2.41
C HIS A 109 -4.11 -8.04 -1.24
N LEU A 110 -2.80 -8.07 -1.48
CA LEU A 110 -1.78 -7.96 -0.45
C LEU A 110 -1.81 -6.58 0.19
N PHE A 111 -1.65 -5.52 -0.59
CA PHE A 111 -1.45 -4.18 -0.04
C PHE A 111 -2.73 -3.54 0.50
N ALA A 112 -3.88 -3.75 -0.14
CA ALA A 112 -5.16 -3.26 0.36
C ALA A 112 -5.54 -3.94 1.69
N ILE A 113 -5.23 -5.23 1.83
CA ILE A 113 -5.32 -5.95 3.10
C ILE A 113 -4.33 -5.36 4.13
N MET A 114 -3.10 -5.05 3.73
CA MET A 114 -2.07 -4.52 4.64
C MET A 114 -2.46 -3.17 5.23
N CYS A 115 -3.07 -2.30 4.44
CA CYS A 115 -3.64 -1.03 4.89
C CYS A 115 -4.90 -1.25 5.74
N GLY A 116 -5.82 -2.15 5.32
CA GLY A 116 -7.03 -2.50 6.09
C GLY A 116 -6.73 -3.14 7.46
N TYR A 117 -5.62 -3.87 7.59
CA TYR A 117 -5.15 -4.46 8.85
C TYR A 117 -4.58 -3.44 9.82
N MET A 118 -4.09 -2.30 9.32
CA MET A 118 -3.66 -1.17 10.15
C MET A 118 -4.85 -0.34 10.70
N SER A 119 -6.08 -0.43 10.14
CA SER A 119 -7.22 0.41 10.59
C SER A 119 -7.99 0.01 11.83
N GLN A 120 -7.74 -1.17 12.43
CA GLN A 120 -8.57 -1.72 13.52
C GLN A 120 -10.01 -2.10 13.08
N PHE A 121 -10.47 -3.30 13.48
CA PHE A 121 -11.67 -3.52 14.31
C PHE A 121 -11.96 -5.03 14.54
N GLU A 122 -12.52 -5.27 15.73
CA GLU A 122 -13.38 -6.38 16.20
C GLU A 122 -12.83 -7.52 17.08
N SER A 123 -11.61 -8.05 16.92
CA SER A 123 -11.09 -8.99 17.93
C SER A 123 -9.57 -9.16 17.90
N VAL A 124 -9.00 -9.55 19.05
CA VAL A 124 -7.59 -9.99 19.15
C VAL A 124 -7.28 -11.10 18.14
N GLN A 125 -8.24 -12.00 17.90
CA GLN A 125 -8.10 -13.10 16.94
C GLN A 125 -7.92 -12.60 15.51
N ASN A 126 -8.76 -11.66 15.07
CA ASN A 126 -8.66 -11.08 13.74
C ASN A 126 -7.36 -10.31 13.58
N LYS A 127 -6.98 -9.49 14.56
CA LYS A 127 -5.69 -8.76 14.57
C LYS A 127 -4.50 -9.71 14.36
N ILE A 128 -4.49 -10.85 15.06
CA ILE A 128 -3.43 -11.84 14.92
C ILE A 128 -3.46 -12.51 13.54
N ARG A 129 -4.63 -13.01 13.09
CA ARG A 129 -4.80 -13.62 11.77
C ARG A 129 -4.26 -12.73 10.66
N ASN A 130 -4.66 -11.47 10.75
CA ASN A 130 -4.30 -10.41 9.84
C ASN A 130 -2.80 -10.12 9.87
N GLY A 131 -2.18 -10.14 11.05
CA GLY A 131 -0.73 -10.02 11.20
C GLY A 131 0.08 -11.12 10.47
N TYR A 132 -0.41 -12.36 10.38
CA TYR A 132 0.28 -13.42 9.62
C TYR A 132 0.20 -13.20 8.12
N LEU A 133 -1.01 -12.94 7.62
CA LEU A 133 -1.23 -12.66 6.20
C LEU A 133 -0.43 -11.43 5.79
N PHE A 134 -0.41 -10.39 6.64
CA PHE A 134 0.41 -9.21 6.44
C PHE A 134 1.88 -9.58 6.21
N LYS A 135 2.45 -10.41 7.09
CA LYS A 135 3.87 -10.75 7.02
C LYS A 135 4.23 -11.58 5.79
N GLU A 136 3.45 -12.60 5.48
CA GLU A 136 3.65 -13.44 4.28
C GLU A 136 3.69 -12.58 3.01
N HIS A 137 2.80 -11.61 2.97
CA HIS A 137 2.61 -10.71 1.85
C HIS A 137 3.73 -9.68 1.75
N LEU A 138 4.12 -9.11 2.89
CA LEU A 138 5.24 -8.18 2.97
C LEU A 138 6.56 -8.82 2.54
N ASP A 139 6.81 -10.07 2.94
CA ASP A 139 8.05 -10.77 2.59
C ASP A 139 8.20 -10.94 1.09
N LYS A 140 7.12 -11.36 0.40
CA LYS A 140 7.10 -11.43 -1.06
C LYS A 140 7.30 -10.05 -1.71
N ALA A 141 6.74 -8.99 -1.12
CA ALA A 141 6.93 -7.63 -1.64
C ALA A 141 8.40 -7.19 -1.53
N ILE A 142 9.06 -7.49 -0.40
CA ILE A 142 10.48 -7.17 -0.18
C ILE A 142 11.36 -7.96 -1.16
N GLU A 143 11.04 -9.23 -1.44
CA GLU A 143 11.75 -10.04 -2.44
C GLU A 143 11.68 -9.41 -3.84
N LEU A 144 10.53 -8.83 -4.21
CA LEU A 144 10.32 -8.23 -5.53
C LEU A 144 10.88 -6.82 -5.67
N LYS A 145 10.79 -6.01 -4.60
CA LYS A 145 11.25 -4.61 -4.58
C LYS A 145 12.13 -4.34 -3.38
N PRO A 146 13.32 -4.96 -3.31
CA PRO A 146 14.20 -4.82 -2.15
C PRO A 146 14.75 -3.40 -1.95
N GLN A 147 14.57 -2.50 -2.92
CA GLN A 147 14.98 -1.10 -2.87
C GLN A 147 13.87 -0.11 -2.46
N ASP A 148 12.68 -0.59 -2.09
CA ASP A 148 11.57 0.28 -1.67
C ASP A 148 11.61 0.54 -0.14
N PRO A 149 11.89 1.77 0.33
CA PRO A 149 11.96 2.09 1.76
C PRO A 149 10.63 1.86 2.50
N PHE A 150 9.48 1.98 1.80
CA PHE A 150 8.17 1.77 2.42
C PHE A 150 7.99 0.35 2.94
N LEU A 151 8.52 -0.64 2.22
CA LEU A 151 8.40 -2.05 2.62
C LEU A 151 9.16 -2.34 3.93
N TYR A 152 10.33 -1.72 4.12
CA TYR A 152 11.08 -1.86 5.36
C TYR A 152 10.42 -1.08 6.50
N TYR A 153 9.88 0.12 6.23
CA TYR A 153 9.08 0.83 7.21
C TYR A 153 7.89 -0.02 7.70
N LEU A 154 7.12 -0.62 6.79
CA LEU A 154 6.03 -1.52 7.12
C LEU A 154 6.50 -2.75 7.92
N ASN A 155 7.64 -3.33 7.56
CA ASN A 155 8.18 -4.50 8.26
C ASN A 155 8.62 -4.14 9.68
N GLY A 156 9.22 -2.96 9.86
CA GLY A 156 9.54 -2.41 11.16
C GLY A 156 8.30 -2.25 12.04
N ARG A 157 7.19 -1.73 11.49
CA ARG A 157 5.92 -1.59 12.23
C ARG A 157 5.35 -2.93 12.62
N TRP A 158 5.44 -3.95 11.75
CA TRP A 158 5.02 -5.30 12.08
C TRP A 158 5.87 -5.92 13.18
N CYS A 159 7.20 -5.88 13.04
CA CYS A 159 8.14 -6.38 14.05
C CYS A 159 7.88 -5.76 15.41
N TYR A 160 7.74 -4.41 15.45
CA TYR A 160 7.45 -3.69 16.68
C TYR A 160 6.11 -4.14 17.28
N SER A 161 5.06 -4.24 16.47
CA SER A 161 3.73 -4.67 16.94
C SER A 161 3.74 -6.10 17.50
N VAL A 162 4.48 -7.01 16.86
CA VAL A 162 4.63 -8.40 17.32
C VAL A 162 5.44 -8.48 18.61
N ALA A 163 6.52 -7.70 18.72
CA ALA A 163 7.33 -7.63 19.93
C ALA A 163 6.52 -7.16 21.15
N GLN A 164 5.56 -6.25 20.93
CA GLN A 164 4.69 -5.67 21.97
C GLN A 164 3.46 -6.54 22.31
N LEU A 165 3.25 -7.70 21.67
CA LEU A 165 2.13 -8.58 21.99
C LEU A 165 2.17 -9.04 23.45
N SER A 166 1.07 -8.82 24.15
CA SER A 166 0.86 -9.29 25.52
C SER A 166 0.87 -10.82 25.58
N TRP A 167 1.07 -11.37 26.79
CA TRP A 167 1.01 -12.81 27.01
C TRP A 167 -0.35 -13.43 26.62
N ILE A 168 -1.45 -12.69 26.81
CA ILE A 168 -2.79 -13.12 26.42
C ILE A 168 -2.90 -13.18 24.88
N GLU A 169 -2.44 -12.15 24.17
CA GLU A 169 -2.43 -12.15 22.70
C GLU A 169 -1.55 -13.28 22.14
N LYS A 170 -0.37 -13.53 22.73
CA LYS A 170 0.52 -14.64 22.36
C LYS A 170 -0.16 -16.01 22.53
N LYS A 171 -0.95 -16.19 23.59
CA LYS A 171 -1.73 -17.43 23.80
C LYS A 171 -2.84 -17.61 22.77
N VAL A 172 -3.56 -16.54 22.45
CA VAL A 172 -4.59 -16.57 21.40
C VAL A 172 -3.97 -16.94 20.05
N ALA A 173 -2.80 -16.38 19.73
CA ALA A 173 -2.08 -16.70 18.51
C ALA A 173 -1.65 -18.17 18.45
N ALA A 174 -1.10 -18.71 19.55
CA ALA A 174 -0.73 -20.13 19.62
C ALA A 174 -1.95 -21.06 19.46
N ALA A 175 -3.08 -20.72 20.07
CA ALA A 175 -4.30 -21.54 19.99
C ALA A 175 -4.90 -21.59 18.58
N LEU A 176 -4.81 -20.50 17.81
CA LEU A 176 -5.39 -20.39 16.48
C LEU A 176 -4.44 -20.84 15.35
N PHE A 177 -3.14 -20.59 15.50
CA PHE A 177 -2.14 -20.75 14.43
C PHE A 177 -0.99 -21.69 14.81
N GLY A 178 -1.06 -22.33 15.98
CA GLY A 178 -0.04 -23.25 16.49
C GLY A 178 1.14 -22.52 17.13
N THR A 179 1.94 -21.82 16.33
CA THR A 179 3.12 -21.08 16.82
C THR A 179 2.88 -19.58 16.67
N PRO A 180 2.81 -18.80 17.76
CA PRO A 180 2.54 -17.36 17.70
C PRO A 180 3.63 -16.62 16.90
N PRO A 181 3.31 -15.47 16.27
CA PRO A 181 4.33 -14.73 15.55
C PRO A 181 5.34 -14.22 16.57
N THR A 182 6.62 -14.35 16.24
CA THR A 182 7.71 -13.88 17.08
C THR A 182 8.51 -12.84 16.33
N SER A 183 8.78 -11.72 16.99
CA SER A 183 9.71 -10.71 16.53
C SER A 183 10.22 -9.92 17.74
N THR A 184 11.26 -9.13 17.53
CA THR A 184 11.99 -8.39 18.55
C THR A 184 11.99 -6.89 18.26
N VAL A 185 12.27 -6.09 19.29
CA VAL A 185 12.43 -4.64 19.15
C VAL A 185 13.68 -4.33 18.30
N GLU A 186 14.70 -5.18 18.39
CA GLU A 186 15.91 -5.10 17.58
C GLU A 186 15.63 -5.28 16.09
N GLU A 187 14.82 -6.27 15.70
CA GLU A 187 14.40 -6.46 14.30
C GLU A 187 13.60 -5.27 13.78
N ALA A 188 12.70 -4.70 14.62
CA ALA A 188 11.98 -3.50 14.27
C ALA A 188 12.94 -2.33 14.01
N LEU A 189 13.88 -2.11 14.94
CA LEU A 189 14.89 -1.07 14.83
C LEU A 189 15.71 -1.19 13.53
N GLN A 190 16.18 -2.39 13.18
CA GLN A 190 16.96 -2.61 11.96
C GLN A 190 16.17 -2.26 10.70
N ASN A 191 14.87 -2.59 10.66
CA ASN A 191 14.02 -2.27 9.51
C ASN A 191 13.79 -0.76 9.36
N PHE A 192 13.54 -0.04 10.46
CA PHE A 192 13.39 1.42 10.42
C PHE A 192 14.70 2.15 10.06
N LEU A 193 15.85 1.64 10.53
CA LEU A 193 17.16 2.15 10.12
C LEU A 193 17.42 1.90 8.63
N LYS A 194 17.01 0.75 8.11
CA LYS A 194 17.13 0.44 6.67
C LYS A 194 16.27 1.35 5.81
N ALA A 195 15.03 1.65 6.24
CA ALA A 195 14.19 2.63 5.55
C ALA A 195 14.85 4.03 5.53
N GLU A 196 15.45 4.45 6.64
CA GLU A 196 16.19 5.71 6.75
C GLU A 196 17.46 5.75 5.91
N GLU A 197 18.20 4.64 5.83
CA GLU A 197 19.40 4.51 4.98
C GLU A 197 19.04 4.64 3.49
N MET A 198 17.94 4.03 3.08
CA MET A 198 17.44 4.09 1.70
C MET A 198 16.87 5.45 1.34
N CYS A 199 16.20 6.10 2.28
CA CYS A 199 15.59 7.42 2.09
C CYS A 199 15.75 8.26 3.36
N PRO A 200 16.82 9.06 3.47
CA PRO A 200 17.02 9.92 4.63
C PRO A 200 15.85 10.90 4.81
N GLY A 201 15.32 10.98 6.02
CA GLY A 201 14.11 11.77 6.28
C GLY A 201 12.83 11.13 5.75
N TYR A 202 12.81 9.79 5.61
CA TYR A 202 11.73 9.02 5.00
C TYR A 202 10.33 9.47 5.47
N SER A 203 10.10 9.47 6.79
CA SER A 203 8.88 10.00 7.39
C SER A 203 9.10 10.39 8.84
N LYS A 204 8.27 11.32 9.34
CA LYS A 204 8.28 11.70 10.76
C LYS A 204 7.99 10.49 11.66
N TYR A 205 7.06 9.62 11.27
CA TYR A 205 6.76 8.42 12.04
C TYR A 205 7.91 7.43 12.10
N ASN A 206 8.73 7.33 11.05
CA ASN A 206 9.92 6.49 11.06
C ASN A 206 10.84 6.89 12.22
N TYR A 207 11.09 8.19 12.41
CA TYR A 207 11.86 8.70 13.54
C TYR A 207 11.21 8.44 14.90
N VAL A 208 9.89 8.59 15.00
CA VAL A 208 9.16 8.26 16.24
C VAL A 208 9.31 6.78 16.60
N TYR A 209 9.20 5.88 15.61
CA TYR A 209 9.40 4.45 15.84
C TYR A 209 10.86 4.10 16.17
N LEU A 210 11.84 4.73 15.54
CA LEU A 210 13.26 4.61 15.92
C LEU A 210 13.44 5.00 17.40
N ALA A 211 12.88 6.14 17.81
CA ALA A 211 12.95 6.60 19.19
C ALA A 211 12.27 5.63 20.18
N LYS A 212 11.08 5.10 19.83
CA LYS A 212 10.38 4.05 20.61
C LYS A 212 11.24 2.80 20.76
N CYS A 213 11.84 2.30 19.68
CA CYS A 213 12.70 1.13 19.73
C CYS A 213 13.91 1.35 20.63
N TYR A 214 14.63 2.47 20.47
CA TYR A 214 15.77 2.77 21.35
C TYR A 214 15.37 2.92 22.81
N LYS A 215 14.21 3.50 23.11
CA LYS A 215 13.69 3.57 24.48
C LYS A 215 13.48 2.17 25.06
N ASP A 216 12.81 1.29 24.32
CA ASP A 216 12.49 -0.06 24.78
C ASP A 216 13.75 -0.93 24.93
N LEU A 217 14.82 -0.61 24.18
CA LEU A 217 16.16 -1.20 24.34
C LEU A 217 17.00 -0.54 25.46
N GLY A 218 16.43 0.40 26.22
CA GLY A 218 17.12 1.10 27.31
C GLY A 218 18.15 2.14 26.85
N GLN A 219 18.20 2.46 25.55
CA GLN A 219 19.16 3.39 24.96
C GLN A 219 18.61 4.83 24.93
N LYS A 220 18.43 5.42 26.11
CA LYS A 220 17.80 6.75 26.31
C LYS A 220 18.41 7.86 25.43
N ASN A 221 19.73 7.91 25.30
CA ASN A 221 20.41 8.95 24.48
C ASN A 221 20.06 8.83 22.99
N ASN A 222 20.01 7.60 22.46
CA ASN A 222 19.60 7.37 21.07
C ASN A 222 18.11 7.66 20.89
N ALA A 223 17.27 7.31 21.86
CA ALA A 223 15.85 7.66 21.83
C ALA A 223 15.65 9.18 21.72
N LEU A 224 16.32 9.97 22.55
CA LEU A 224 16.27 11.44 22.48
C LEU A 224 16.78 11.99 21.16
N LYS A 225 17.90 11.47 20.63
CA LYS A 225 18.43 11.85 19.31
C LYS A 225 17.37 11.71 18.21
N TYR A 226 16.62 10.60 18.20
CA TYR A 226 15.58 10.38 17.19
C TYR A 226 14.28 11.14 17.49
N CYS A 227 14.00 11.48 18.75
CA CYS A 227 12.95 12.46 19.07
C CYS A 227 13.28 13.84 18.48
N ASP A 228 14.53 14.29 18.61
CA ASP A 228 14.97 15.57 18.04
C ASP A 228 14.89 15.55 16.50
N ALA A 229 15.28 14.44 15.88
CA ALA A 229 15.10 14.23 14.44
C ALA A 229 13.61 14.31 14.05
N ALA A 230 12.71 13.64 14.78
CA ALA A 230 11.27 13.72 14.55
C ALA A 230 10.73 15.16 14.72
N LEU A 231 11.20 15.92 15.71
CA LEU A 231 10.81 17.32 15.93
C LEU A 231 11.23 18.24 14.79
N SER A 232 12.34 17.91 14.09
CA SER A 232 12.82 18.69 12.94
C SER A 232 11.98 18.51 11.67
N VAL A 233 11.11 17.49 11.62
CA VAL A 233 10.19 17.26 10.50
C VAL A 233 8.87 18.02 10.71
N LEU A 234 8.49 18.85 9.74
CA LEU A 234 7.25 19.62 9.75
C LEU A 234 6.01 18.71 9.73
N SER A 235 5.01 19.03 10.54
CA SER A 235 3.75 18.29 10.56
C SER A 235 2.74 18.82 9.54
N VAL A 236 2.89 18.39 8.28
CA VAL A 236 2.04 18.83 7.17
C VAL A 236 0.90 17.84 6.95
N THR A 237 1.19 16.55 6.88
CA THR A 237 0.21 15.50 6.62
C THR A 237 -0.54 15.11 7.90
N ASN A 238 -1.65 14.38 7.76
CA ASN A 238 -2.32 13.80 8.92
C ASN A 238 -1.47 12.74 9.62
N GLU A 239 -0.69 11.96 8.86
CA GLU A 239 0.29 11.03 9.42
C GLU A 239 1.31 11.77 10.30
N ASP A 240 1.83 12.92 9.85
CA ASP A 240 2.78 13.69 10.64
C ASP A 240 2.17 14.28 11.91
N LYS A 241 0.86 14.58 11.92
CA LYS A 241 0.14 15.07 13.10
C LYS A 241 -0.07 13.95 14.12
N GLU A 242 -0.41 12.75 13.68
CA GLU A 242 -0.49 11.58 14.57
C GLU A 242 0.91 11.20 15.10
N ALA A 243 1.93 11.25 14.25
CA ALA A 243 3.33 11.07 14.66
C ALA A 243 3.75 12.10 15.72
N GLN A 244 3.31 13.35 15.57
CA GLN A 244 3.59 14.41 16.54
C GLN A 244 2.95 14.11 17.91
N LYS A 245 1.69 13.64 17.95
CA LYS A 245 1.04 13.24 19.21
C LYS A 245 1.78 12.10 19.90
N ASP A 246 2.19 11.09 19.13
CA ASP A 246 2.95 9.95 19.65
C ASP A 246 4.34 10.38 20.16
N LEU A 247 4.98 11.33 19.48
CA LEU A 247 6.26 11.91 19.87
C LEU A 247 6.15 12.66 21.21
N GLU A 248 5.11 13.48 21.37
CA GLU A 248 4.85 14.20 22.62
C GLU A 248 4.62 13.24 23.79
N ALA A 249 3.82 12.19 23.58
CA ALA A 249 3.63 11.14 24.58
C ALA A 249 4.95 10.43 24.93
N LEU A 250 5.77 10.10 23.92
CA LEU A 250 7.07 9.47 24.12
C LEU A 250 8.03 10.35 24.92
N LEU A 251 8.11 11.64 24.61
CA LEU A 251 8.96 12.59 25.31
C LEU A 251 8.63 12.68 26.81
N LEU A 252 7.35 12.66 27.17
CA LEU A 252 6.92 12.62 28.58
C LEU A 252 7.46 11.38 29.31
N THR A 253 7.50 10.23 28.64
CA THR A 253 8.04 9.00 29.24
C THR A 253 9.57 8.99 29.37
N LEU A 254 10.27 9.82 28.59
CA LEU A 254 11.73 9.94 28.62
C LEU A 254 12.22 11.03 29.60
N GLN A 255 11.34 11.94 30.02
CA GLN A 255 11.65 12.97 31.01
C GLN A 255 11.58 12.48 32.47
N LEU A 256 10.92 11.34 32.69
CA LEU A 256 10.92 10.58 33.94
C LEU A 256 12.17 9.68 34.05
#